data_AF-A0A2E7FLI6-F1
#
_entry.id   AF-A0A2E7FLI6-F1
#
_cell.length_a   1.000
_cell.length_b   1.000
_cell.length_c   1.000
_cell.angle_alpha   90.00
_cell.angle_beta   90.00
_cell.angle_gamma   90.00
#
_symmetry.space_group_name_H-M   'P 1'
#
loop_
_entity.id
_entity.type
_entity.pdbx_description
1 polymer ?
#
loop_
_entity_poly.entity_id
_entity_poly.type
_entity_poly.pdbx_seq_one_letter_code
_entity_poly.pdbx_strand_id
1 'polypeptide(L)'
;MIAAEFFDLPESMPFQDFFHQEARPWDWLPKIKEALSGLVGNTAIRELPAGVHIEGEVHLGDSVKLPPYCFIKGPCWIGDGVEIRPSAYIRGNVIIGAGSVIGNSCEYKNALLMEKTQTPHFSYVGDSILGKSAHLGAGVILSNLRFDQQSILVNLDGERVDTGLRKFGAILGDNAEIGCNSALMPGSIVSKGSLIGPTTSFSGYLGPGQVYVGKDRHRKMPLKD
;
A
#
# COMPACT_ATOMS: atom_id res chain seq x y z
N MET A 1 16.92 -11.23 -0.22
CA MET A 1 15.61 -10.57 -0.21
C MET A 1 15.13 -10.37 -1.63
N ILE A 2 14.19 -11.21 -2.08
CA ILE A 2 13.56 -11.17 -3.41
C ILE A 2 12.04 -11.11 -3.26
N ALA A 3 11.33 -10.62 -4.29
CA ALA A 3 9.89 -10.41 -4.26
C ALA A 3 9.10 -11.71 -4.02
N ALA A 4 9.59 -12.87 -4.49
CA ALA A 4 8.99 -14.18 -4.27
C ALA A 4 8.85 -14.55 -2.78
N GLU A 5 9.69 -14.00 -1.91
CA GLU A 5 9.60 -14.19 -0.46
C GLU A 5 8.41 -13.43 0.16
N PHE A 6 7.87 -12.42 -0.53
CA PHE A 6 6.80 -11.53 -0.06
C PHE A 6 5.47 -11.77 -0.73
N PHE A 7 5.46 -12.18 -2.00
CA PHE A 7 4.28 -12.18 -2.84
C PHE A 7 4.09 -13.47 -3.64
N ASP A 8 2.91 -14.06 -3.54
CA ASP A 8 2.40 -15.11 -4.40
C ASP A 8 1.57 -14.46 -5.53
N LEU A 9 2.26 -14.05 -6.61
CA LEU A 9 1.60 -13.44 -7.77
C LEU A 9 0.65 -14.46 -8.42
N PRO A 10 -0.65 -14.16 -8.53
CA PRO A 10 -1.58 -15.07 -9.20
C PRO A 10 -1.40 -14.96 -10.71
N GLU A 11 -1.51 -16.08 -11.43
CA GLU A 11 -1.44 -16.14 -12.90
C GLU A 11 -2.49 -15.23 -13.60
N SER A 12 -3.56 -14.86 -12.88
CA SER A 12 -4.61 -13.97 -13.36
C SER A 12 -4.29 -12.47 -13.22
N MET A 13 -3.18 -12.09 -12.56
CA MET A 13 -2.85 -10.68 -12.38
C MET A 13 -2.46 -10.05 -13.73
N PRO A 14 -3.18 -9.02 -14.21
CA PRO A 14 -2.69 -8.23 -15.33
C PRO A 14 -1.37 -7.59 -14.89
N PHE A 15 -0.39 -7.49 -15.80
CA PHE A 15 0.93 -6.88 -15.58
C PHE A 15 2.01 -7.74 -14.89
N GLN A 16 1.84 -9.06 -14.73
CA GLN A 16 2.87 -9.93 -14.16
C GLN A 16 4.25 -9.80 -14.83
N ASP A 17 4.28 -9.57 -16.15
CA ASP A 17 5.53 -9.41 -16.92
C ASP A 17 6.40 -8.24 -16.46
N PHE A 18 5.82 -7.26 -15.75
CA PHE A 18 6.54 -6.11 -15.19
C PHE A 18 7.12 -6.38 -13.80
N PHE A 19 6.67 -7.44 -13.14
CA PHE A 19 6.91 -7.70 -11.72
C PHE A 19 7.64 -9.03 -11.53
N HIS A 20 8.93 -9.05 -11.89
CA HIS A 20 9.76 -10.25 -11.78
C HIS A 20 10.00 -10.66 -10.32
N GLN A 21 9.68 -11.91 -9.98
CA GLN A 21 9.77 -12.48 -8.63
C GLN A 21 11.20 -12.54 -8.06
N GLU A 22 12.23 -12.59 -8.92
CA GLU A 22 13.64 -12.60 -8.55
C GLU A 22 14.21 -11.20 -8.22
N ALA A 23 13.47 -10.12 -8.53
CA ALA A 23 13.88 -8.76 -8.21
C ALA A 23 13.71 -8.45 -6.71
N ARG A 24 14.32 -7.35 -6.23
CA ARG A 24 13.97 -6.86 -4.88
C ARG A 24 12.54 -6.32 -4.92
N PRO A 25 11.75 -6.48 -3.84
CA PRO A 25 10.35 -6.08 -3.85
C PRO A 25 10.15 -4.58 -4.15
N TRP A 26 11.05 -3.70 -3.69
CA TRP A 26 10.95 -2.26 -3.97
C TRP A 26 11.34 -1.88 -5.40
N ASP A 27 12.04 -2.74 -6.14
CA ASP A 27 12.39 -2.48 -7.55
C ASP A 27 11.14 -2.50 -8.45
N TRP A 28 10.02 -3.03 -7.96
CA TRP A 28 8.72 -3.00 -8.65
C TRP A 28 8.05 -1.62 -8.61
N LEU A 29 8.41 -0.72 -7.68
CA LEU A 29 7.75 0.58 -7.53
C LEU A 29 7.86 1.46 -8.79
N PRO A 30 9.04 1.62 -9.42
CA PRO A 30 9.13 2.31 -10.72
C PRO A 30 8.33 1.62 -11.83
N LYS A 31 8.17 0.30 -11.75
CA LYS A 31 7.49 -0.53 -12.75
C LYS A 31 5.98 -0.38 -12.75
N ILE A 32 5.37 0.13 -11.68
CA ILE A 32 3.93 0.43 -11.63
C ILE A 32 3.53 1.40 -12.76
N LYS A 33 4.35 2.43 -13.01
CA LYS A 33 4.11 3.39 -14.09
C LYS A 33 4.26 2.73 -15.46
N GLU A 34 5.28 1.89 -15.64
CA GLU A 34 5.53 1.17 -16.89
C GLU A 34 4.38 0.20 -17.20
N ALA A 35 3.94 -0.57 -16.20
CA ALA A 35 2.79 -1.47 -16.30
C ALA A 35 1.51 -0.77 -16.77
N LEU A 36 1.24 0.42 -16.21
CA LEU A 36 0.06 1.21 -16.55
C LEU A 36 0.19 2.03 -17.83
N SER A 37 1.38 2.10 -18.44
CA SER A 37 1.62 2.92 -19.65
C SER A 37 0.88 2.41 -20.88
N GLY A 38 0.58 1.11 -20.92
CA GLY A 38 -0.23 0.47 -21.96
C GLY A 38 -1.73 0.52 -21.71
N LEU A 39 -2.19 1.14 -20.63
CA LEU A 39 -3.61 1.28 -20.36
C LEU A 39 -4.21 2.26 -21.38
N VAL A 40 -5.14 1.76 -22.20
CA VAL A 40 -5.82 2.56 -23.23
C VAL A 40 -7.32 2.53 -22.99
N GLY A 41 -7.90 3.70 -22.78
CA GLY A 41 -9.34 3.89 -22.68
C GLY A 41 -9.83 3.82 -21.24
N ASN A 42 -10.78 4.70 -20.93
CA ASN A 42 -11.54 4.63 -19.70
C ASN A 42 -12.61 3.55 -19.81
N THR A 43 -12.84 2.80 -18.73
CA THR A 43 -14.07 2.01 -18.64
C THR A 43 -15.26 2.95 -18.83
N ALA A 44 -16.15 2.62 -19.77
CA ALA A 44 -17.30 3.45 -20.09
C ALA A 44 -18.30 3.46 -18.92
N ILE A 45 -18.18 4.46 -18.04
CA ILE A 45 -19.11 4.67 -16.93
C ILE A 45 -20.23 5.58 -17.42
N ARG A 46 -21.45 5.04 -17.55
CA ARG A 46 -22.60 5.77 -18.11
C ARG A 46 -23.07 6.91 -17.21
N GLU A 47 -23.03 6.70 -15.89
CA GLU A 47 -23.44 7.69 -14.91
C GLU A 47 -22.57 7.54 -13.66
N LEU A 48 -21.91 8.63 -13.25
CA LEU A 48 -21.09 8.65 -12.06
C LEU A 48 -21.96 9.04 -10.84
N PRO A 49 -21.75 8.42 -9.67
CA PRO A 49 -22.36 8.89 -8.43
C PRO A 49 -22.00 10.35 -8.14
N ALA A 50 -22.84 11.03 -7.35
CA ALA A 50 -22.65 12.43 -7.02
C ALA A 50 -21.25 12.71 -6.42
N GLY A 51 -20.59 13.73 -6.94
CA GLY A 51 -19.28 14.18 -6.46
C GLY A 51 -18.11 13.24 -6.78
N VAL A 52 -18.33 12.15 -7.52
CA VAL A 52 -17.23 11.34 -8.03
C VAL A 52 -16.53 12.08 -9.17
N HIS A 53 -15.20 12.15 -9.09
CA HIS A 53 -14.36 12.74 -10.13
C HIS A 53 -13.36 11.71 -10.64
N ILE A 54 -13.29 11.54 -11.96
CA ILE A 54 -12.33 10.67 -12.64
C ILE A 54 -11.58 11.50 -13.68
N GLU A 55 -10.24 11.48 -13.59
CA GLU A 55 -9.35 12.26 -14.44
C GLU A 55 -8.26 11.36 -15.02
N GLY A 56 -8.00 11.41 -16.33
CA GLY A 56 -7.01 10.54 -17.00
C GLY A 56 -7.48 9.10 -17.22
N GLU A 57 -6.54 8.21 -17.54
CA GLU A 57 -6.81 6.81 -17.90
C GLU A 57 -7.14 5.96 -16.66
N VAL A 58 -8.37 5.45 -16.57
CA VAL A 58 -8.83 4.63 -15.44
C VAL A 58 -9.60 3.42 -15.95
N HIS A 59 -9.10 2.25 -15.60
CA HIS A 59 -9.82 0.99 -15.73
C HIS A 59 -10.55 0.66 -14.44
N LEU A 60 -11.85 0.41 -14.55
CA LEU A 60 -12.68 -0.20 -13.53
C LEU A 60 -13.14 -1.57 -14.02
N GLY A 61 -12.86 -2.60 -13.22
CA GLY A 61 -13.34 -3.95 -13.42
C GLY A 61 -14.82 -4.10 -13.10
N ASP A 62 -15.31 -5.31 -13.29
CA ASP A 62 -16.72 -5.64 -13.09
C ASP A 62 -17.09 -5.57 -11.60
N SER A 63 -18.32 -5.13 -11.32
CA SER A 63 -18.87 -5.06 -9.95
C SER A 63 -18.10 -4.17 -8.96
N VAL A 64 -17.24 -3.25 -9.44
CA VAL A 64 -16.63 -2.22 -8.59
C VAL A 64 -17.72 -1.36 -7.96
N LYS A 65 -17.66 -1.21 -6.64
CA LYS A 65 -18.58 -0.33 -5.90
C LYS A 65 -17.97 1.05 -5.79
N LEU A 66 -18.63 2.04 -6.40
CA LEU A 66 -18.21 3.43 -6.39
C LEU A 66 -19.23 4.26 -5.60
N PRO A 67 -18.90 4.76 -4.41
CA PRO A 67 -19.78 5.62 -3.63
C PRO A 67 -19.58 7.10 -4.01
N PRO A 68 -20.41 8.01 -3.49
CA PRO A 68 -20.23 9.44 -3.69
C PRO A 68 -18.88 9.98 -3.21
N TYR A 69 -18.44 11.09 -3.80
CA TYR A 69 -17.32 11.92 -3.36
C TYR A 69 -15.92 11.28 -3.41
N CYS A 70 -15.69 10.31 -4.29
CA CYS A 70 -14.34 9.77 -4.56
C CYS A 70 -13.62 10.56 -5.66
N PHE A 71 -12.30 10.68 -5.57
CA PHE A 71 -11.47 11.26 -6.63
C PHE A 71 -10.46 10.23 -7.12
N ILE A 72 -10.52 9.89 -8.41
CA ILE A 72 -9.61 8.95 -9.05
C ILE A 72 -8.85 9.67 -10.17
N LYS A 73 -7.54 9.81 -10.00
CA LYS A 73 -6.64 10.40 -10.99
C LYS A 73 -5.71 9.34 -11.58
N GLY A 74 -5.93 9.04 -12.84
CA GLY A 74 -5.16 8.08 -13.62
C GLY A 74 -3.68 8.45 -13.82
N PRO A 75 -2.87 7.50 -14.32
CA PRO A 75 -3.32 6.17 -14.72
C PRO A 75 -3.64 5.28 -13.52
N CYS A 76 -4.74 4.52 -13.60
CA CYS A 76 -5.18 3.65 -12.51
C CYS A 76 -5.88 2.39 -13.02
N TRP A 77 -5.53 1.25 -12.44
CA TRP A 77 -6.21 -0.02 -12.66
C TRP A 77 -6.93 -0.46 -11.38
N ILE A 78 -8.23 -0.68 -11.47
CA ILE A 78 -9.05 -1.17 -10.37
C ILE A 78 -9.70 -2.48 -10.80
N GLY A 79 -9.31 -3.59 -10.20
CA GLY A 79 -9.81 -4.91 -10.54
C GLY A 79 -11.25 -5.17 -10.08
N ASP A 80 -11.77 -6.34 -10.44
CA ASP A 80 -13.16 -6.71 -10.21
C ASP A 80 -13.54 -6.74 -8.72
N GLY A 81 -14.77 -6.35 -8.42
CA GLY A 81 -15.37 -6.45 -7.09
C GLY A 81 -14.69 -5.58 -6.02
N VAL A 82 -13.83 -4.64 -6.40
CA VAL A 82 -13.23 -3.69 -5.45
C VAL A 82 -14.33 -2.82 -4.82
N GLU A 83 -14.28 -2.70 -3.50
CA GLU A 83 -15.11 -1.76 -2.75
C GLU A 83 -14.34 -0.47 -2.52
N ILE A 84 -14.75 0.60 -3.17
CA ILE A 84 -14.28 1.95 -2.85
C ILE A 84 -15.24 2.52 -1.81
N ARG A 85 -14.70 3.23 -0.81
CA ARG A 85 -15.47 3.91 0.23
C ARG A 85 -15.42 5.44 0.04
N PRO A 86 -16.38 6.19 0.62
CA PRO A 86 -16.51 7.62 0.36
C PRO A 86 -15.22 8.40 0.63
N SER A 87 -14.94 9.42 -0.17
CA SER A 87 -13.77 10.30 0.01
C SER A 87 -12.40 9.64 -0.17
N ALA A 88 -12.35 8.46 -0.77
CA ALA A 88 -11.07 7.90 -1.24
C ALA A 88 -10.45 8.81 -2.32
N TYR A 89 -9.14 9.04 -2.21
CA TYR A 89 -8.34 9.77 -3.18
C TYR A 89 -7.25 8.88 -3.77
N ILE A 90 -7.38 8.53 -5.04
CA ILE A 90 -6.47 7.64 -5.76
C ILE A 90 -5.72 8.47 -6.81
N ARG A 91 -4.39 8.40 -6.84
CA ARG A 91 -3.60 9.18 -7.81
C ARG A 91 -2.24 8.59 -8.14
N GLY A 92 -1.64 9.06 -9.23
CA GLY A 92 -0.20 8.90 -9.45
C GLY A 92 0.26 7.45 -9.58
N ASN A 93 -0.39 6.70 -10.49
CA ASN A 93 -0.12 5.30 -10.83
C ASN A 93 -0.54 4.33 -9.72
N VAL A 94 -1.78 3.83 -9.76
CA VAL A 94 -2.25 2.88 -8.73
C VAL A 94 -2.84 1.65 -9.39
N ILE A 95 -2.39 0.48 -8.95
CA ILE A 95 -2.96 -0.82 -9.33
C ILE A 95 -3.62 -1.40 -8.07
N ILE A 96 -4.91 -1.73 -8.18
CA ILE A 96 -5.71 -2.32 -7.11
C ILE A 96 -6.23 -3.65 -7.60
N GLY A 97 -5.83 -4.72 -6.92
CA GLY A 97 -6.24 -6.09 -7.20
C GLY A 97 -7.68 -6.36 -6.80
N ALA A 98 -8.26 -7.39 -7.42
CA ALA A 98 -9.66 -7.76 -7.26
C ALA A 98 -10.07 -7.98 -5.79
N GLY A 99 -11.31 -7.60 -5.46
CA GLY A 99 -11.91 -7.78 -4.14
C GLY A 99 -11.26 -6.97 -3.00
N SER A 100 -10.41 -6.00 -3.32
CA SER A 100 -9.78 -5.13 -2.32
C SER A 100 -10.77 -4.10 -1.76
N VAL A 101 -10.47 -3.58 -0.57
CA VAL A 101 -11.21 -2.48 0.07
C VAL A 101 -10.34 -1.24 0.11
N ILE A 102 -10.81 -0.20 -0.56
CA ILE A 102 -10.22 1.14 -0.63
C ILE A 102 -11.02 2.05 0.29
N GLY A 103 -10.38 2.47 1.38
CA GLY A 103 -11.06 2.96 2.57
C GLY A 103 -11.60 4.38 2.50
N ASN A 104 -12.44 4.68 3.49
CA ASN A 104 -12.98 6.02 3.67
C ASN A 104 -11.84 6.97 4.04
N SER A 105 -11.79 8.12 3.35
CA SER A 105 -10.79 9.17 3.57
C SER A 105 -9.36 8.63 3.53
N CYS A 106 -9.11 7.65 2.66
CA CYS A 106 -7.78 7.11 2.40
C CYS A 106 -7.19 7.74 1.14
N GLU A 107 -5.88 7.96 1.13
CA GLU A 107 -5.14 8.41 -0.05
C GLU A 107 -4.17 7.33 -0.53
N TYR A 108 -4.19 7.05 -1.82
CA TYR A 108 -3.32 6.08 -2.49
C TYR A 108 -2.52 6.79 -3.57
N LYS A 109 -1.21 6.61 -3.53
CA LYS A 109 -0.32 7.29 -4.46
C LYS A 109 0.87 6.42 -4.85
N ASN A 110 1.01 6.10 -6.13
CA ASN A 110 2.09 5.25 -6.63
C ASN A 110 2.16 3.91 -5.87
N ALA A 111 1.10 3.12 -5.94
CA ALA A 111 0.94 1.95 -5.09
C ALA A 111 0.43 0.73 -5.86
N LEU A 112 0.91 -0.44 -5.46
CA LEU A 112 0.42 -1.74 -5.92
C LEU A 112 -0.23 -2.44 -4.74
N LEU A 113 -1.55 -2.60 -4.80
CA LEU A 113 -2.34 -3.35 -3.83
C LEU A 113 -2.78 -4.63 -4.53
N MET A 114 -2.36 -5.78 -4.03
CA MET A 114 -2.76 -7.07 -4.60
C MET A 114 -4.17 -7.47 -4.17
N GLU A 115 -4.64 -8.61 -4.66
CA GLU A 115 -6.00 -9.09 -4.42
C GLU A 115 -6.37 -9.10 -2.93
N LYS A 116 -7.62 -8.69 -2.63
CA LYS A 116 -8.21 -8.73 -1.30
C LYS A 116 -7.44 -7.91 -0.25
N THR A 117 -6.62 -6.95 -0.67
CA THR A 117 -5.98 -6.01 0.25
C THR A 117 -7.05 -5.17 0.94
N GLN A 118 -6.91 -4.94 2.25
CA GLN A 118 -7.88 -4.19 3.03
C GLN A 118 -7.23 -2.96 3.66
N THR A 119 -7.65 -1.79 3.21
CA THR A 119 -7.20 -0.49 3.74
C THR A 119 -8.40 0.38 4.11
N PRO A 120 -9.26 -0.07 5.04
CA PRO A 120 -10.64 0.38 5.15
C PRO A 120 -10.86 1.81 5.68
N HIS A 121 -9.90 2.40 6.40
CA HIS A 121 -10.11 3.66 7.13
C HIS A 121 -8.85 4.53 7.28
N PHE A 122 -8.97 5.82 6.95
CA PHE A 122 -8.07 6.92 7.34
C PHE A 122 -6.57 6.67 7.12
N SER A 123 -6.21 5.98 6.03
CA SER A 123 -4.84 5.57 5.75
C SER A 123 -4.21 6.36 4.61
N TYR A 124 -2.90 6.56 4.66
CA TYR A 124 -2.11 7.05 3.52
C TYR A 124 -1.17 5.93 3.04
N VAL A 125 -1.32 5.54 1.77
CA VAL A 125 -0.57 4.48 1.10
C VAL A 125 0.19 5.08 -0.08
N GLY A 126 1.41 5.56 0.19
CA GLY A 126 2.26 6.21 -0.79
C GLY A 126 3.50 5.39 -1.14
N ASP A 127 3.80 5.23 -2.43
CA ASP A 127 5.05 4.61 -2.92
C ASP A 127 5.28 3.23 -2.24
N SER A 128 4.24 2.40 -2.20
CA SER A 128 4.16 1.17 -1.39
C SER A 128 3.58 -0.03 -2.15
N ILE A 129 3.91 -1.23 -1.70
CA ILE A 129 3.38 -2.50 -2.25
C ILE A 129 2.75 -3.30 -1.12
N LEU A 130 1.49 -3.68 -1.28
CA LEU A 130 0.72 -4.47 -0.34
C LEU A 130 0.34 -5.80 -1.02
N GLY A 131 0.77 -6.89 -0.40
CA GLY A 131 0.54 -8.26 -0.85
C GLY A 131 -0.90 -8.69 -0.69
N LYS A 132 -1.20 -9.90 -1.18
CA LYS A 132 -2.53 -10.49 -1.14
C LYS A 132 -3.03 -10.56 0.29
N SER A 133 -4.26 -10.09 0.50
CA SER A 133 -4.88 -10.09 1.83
C SER A 133 -4.11 -9.32 2.91
N ALA A 134 -3.18 -8.42 2.54
CA ALA A 134 -2.57 -7.51 3.50
C ALA A 134 -3.64 -6.56 4.06
N HIS A 135 -3.50 -6.20 5.35
CA HIS A 135 -4.49 -5.40 6.06
C HIS A 135 -3.86 -4.22 6.80
N LEU A 136 -4.41 -3.02 6.61
CA LEU A 136 -4.08 -1.83 7.38
C LEU A 136 -5.24 -1.50 8.33
N GLY A 137 -4.96 -1.51 9.63
CA GLY A 137 -5.87 -0.99 10.63
C GLY A 137 -6.16 0.50 10.41
N ALA A 138 -7.25 0.99 11.00
CA ALA A 138 -7.65 2.38 10.86
C ALA A 138 -6.52 3.34 11.27
N GLY A 139 -6.28 4.38 10.46
CA GLY A 139 -5.29 5.40 10.79
C GLY A 139 -3.83 5.00 10.55
N VAL A 140 -3.57 3.91 9.83
CA VAL A 140 -2.19 3.53 9.51
C VAL A 140 -1.61 4.43 8.42
N ILE A 141 -0.40 4.95 8.67
CA ILE A 141 0.30 5.84 7.73
C ILE A 141 1.58 5.18 7.24
N LEU A 142 1.71 5.04 5.92
CA LEU A 142 2.94 4.59 5.27
C LEU A 142 3.74 5.82 4.81
N SER A 143 4.67 6.28 5.65
CA SER A 143 5.51 7.45 5.34
C SER A 143 6.49 7.09 4.23
N ASN A 144 6.62 7.94 3.21
CA ASN A 144 7.38 7.61 2.00
C ASN A 144 8.58 8.53 1.72
N LEU A 145 8.88 9.52 2.57
CA LEU A 145 9.94 10.48 2.34
C LEU A 145 10.71 10.74 3.63
N ARG A 146 12.05 10.72 3.55
CA ARG A 146 12.93 11.11 4.64
C ARG A 146 12.97 12.61 4.83
N PHE A 147 13.28 13.07 6.04
CA PHE A 147 13.47 14.49 6.32
C PHE A 147 14.60 15.12 5.49
N ASP A 148 15.69 14.39 5.25
CA ASP A 148 16.83 14.83 4.42
C ASP A 148 16.56 14.74 2.91
N GLN A 149 15.42 14.16 2.52
CA GLN A 149 14.97 13.93 1.15
C GLN A 149 15.98 13.15 0.26
N GLN A 150 16.91 12.42 0.88
CA GLN A 150 17.86 11.55 0.20
C GLN A 150 17.19 10.22 -0.18
N SER A 151 17.96 9.35 -0.86
CA SER A 151 17.54 7.99 -1.15
C SER A 151 17.14 7.23 0.12
N ILE A 152 16.08 6.43 0.03
CA ILE A 152 15.63 5.58 1.12
C ILE A 152 16.60 4.42 1.28
N LEU A 153 17.02 4.18 2.52
CA LEU A 153 17.90 3.08 2.90
C LEU A 153 17.05 2.04 3.66
N VAL A 154 17.17 0.78 3.27
CA VAL A 154 16.56 -0.36 3.98
C VAL A 154 17.61 -0.98 4.89
N ASN A 155 17.25 -1.28 6.13
CA ASN A 155 18.10 -2.03 7.04
C ASN A 155 17.74 -3.52 6.97
N LEU A 156 18.64 -4.33 6.43
CA LEU A 156 18.53 -5.78 6.30
C LEU A 156 19.59 -6.43 7.16
N ASP A 157 19.19 -7.11 8.23
CA ASP A 157 20.10 -7.85 9.12
C ASP A 157 21.32 -7.05 9.61
N GLY A 158 21.16 -5.74 9.80
CA GLY A 158 22.22 -4.83 10.24
C GLY A 158 22.98 -4.12 9.11
N GLU A 159 22.75 -4.50 7.86
CA GLU A 159 23.31 -3.84 6.68
C GLU A 159 22.35 -2.80 6.11
N ARG A 160 22.88 -1.63 5.76
CA ARG A 160 22.12 -0.58 5.09
C ARG A 160 22.24 -0.74 3.59
N VAL A 161 21.12 -1.05 2.94
CA VAL A 161 21.01 -1.16 1.49
C VAL A 161 20.36 0.10 0.95
N ASP A 162 21.05 0.77 0.02
CA ASP A 162 20.46 1.88 -0.74
C ASP A 162 19.50 1.33 -1.80
N THR A 163 18.27 1.85 -1.82
CA THR A 163 17.23 1.47 -2.78
C THR A 163 17.32 2.26 -4.09
N GLY A 164 18.04 3.38 -4.10
CA GLY A 164 18.02 4.37 -5.19
C GLY A 164 16.71 5.16 -5.29
N LEU A 165 15.73 4.91 -4.42
CA LEU A 165 14.43 5.55 -4.45
C LEU A 165 14.40 6.75 -3.51
N ARG A 166 14.13 7.96 -4.04
CA ARG A 166 13.88 9.14 -3.20
C ARG A 166 12.59 9.01 -2.37
N LYS A 167 11.59 8.28 -2.90
CA LYS A 167 10.34 7.99 -2.21
C LYS A 167 10.08 6.50 -2.19
N PHE A 168 9.87 5.96 -0.99
CA PHE A 168 9.53 4.56 -0.76
C PHE A 168 8.84 4.47 0.61
N GLY A 169 7.56 4.07 0.59
CA GLY A 169 6.73 3.86 1.77
C GLY A 169 7.06 2.54 2.44
N ALA A 170 6.28 1.50 2.16
CA ALA A 170 6.48 0.19 2.75
C ALA A 170 6.22 -0.97 1.78
N ILE A 171 6.80 -2.13 2.12
CA ILE A 171 6.47 -3.43 1.55
C ILE A 171 5.73 -4.23 2.62
N LEU A 172 4.52 -4.66 2.33
CA LEU A 172 3.74 -5.58 3.16
C LEU A 172 3.55 -6.86 2.36
N GLY A 173 4.10 -7.97 2.80
CA GLY A 173 3.91 -9.28 2.17
C GLY A 173 2.48 -9.79 2.32
N ASP A 174 2.21 -10.93 1.69
CA ASP A 174 0.89 -11.56 1.74
C ASP A 174 0.47 -11.85 3.19
N ASN A 175 -0.78 -11.52 3.52
CA ASN A 175 -1.37 -11.67 4.85
C ASN A 175 -0.63 -10.90 5.97
N ALA A 176 0.19 -9.89 5.63
CA ALA A 176 0.75 -8.99 6.63
C ALA A 176 -0.33 -8.04 7.17
N GLU A 177 -0.31 -7.76 8.48
CA GLU A 177 -1.27 -6.86 9.10
C GLU A 177 -0.61 -5.79 9.96
N ILE A 178 -1.10 -4.56 9.85
CA ILE A 178 -0.64 -3.43 10.64
C ILE A 178 -1.78 -2.96 11.54
N GLY A 179 -1.56 -2.95 12.85
CA GLY A 179 -2.52 -2.49 13.83
C GLY A 179 -2.82 -1.00 13.70
N CYS A 180 -4.03 -0.60 14.12
CA CYS A 180 -4.53 0.77 13.98
C CYS A 180 -3.61 1.84 14.58
N ASN A 181 -3.66 3.05 14.02
CA ASN A 181 -2.87 4.21 14.41
C ASN A 181 -1.35 3.97 14.45
N SER A 182 -0.85 3.03 13.65
CA SER A 182 0.59 2.80 13.49
C SER A 182 1.16 3.65 12.36
N ALA A 183 2.44 3.99 12.46
CA ALA A 183 3.17 4.68 11.42
C ALA A 183 4.38 3.84 11.01
N LEU A 184 4.46 3.50 9.73
CA LEU A 184 5.63 2.85 9.15
C LEU A 184 6.53 3.92 8.55
N MET A 185 7.81 3.88 8.94
CA MET A 185 8.84 4.78 8.42
C MET A 185 9.19 4.43 6.96
N PRO A 186 9.75 5.37 6.18
CA PRO A 186 10.15 5.10 4.80
C PRO A 186 11.07 3.89 4.68
N GLY A 187 10.73 2.98 3.78
CA GLY A 187 11.44 1.73 3.53
C GLY A 187 11.18 0.62 4.55
N SER A 188 10.08 0.71 5.31
CA SER A 188 9.68 -0.39 6.21
C SER A 188 9.26 -1.63 5.42
N ILE A 189 9.71 -2.80 5.86
CA ILE A 189 9.42 -4.08 5.21
C ILE A 189 8.82 -5.03 6.23
N VAL A 190 7.60 -5.51 5.95
CA VAL A 190 6.84 -6.44 6.78
C VAL A 190 6.55 -7.67 5.93
N SER A 191 7.14 -8.80 6.29
CA SER A 191 7.08 -10.04 5.48
C SER A 191 5.73 -10.74 5.53
N LYS A 192 5.60 -11.83 4.75
CA LYS A 192 4.40 -12.67 4.71
C LYS A 192 3.94 -13.09 6.13
N GLY A 193 2.66 -12.89 6.41
CA GLY A 193 2.02 -13.28 7.66
C GLY A 193 2.53 -12.54 8.91
N SER A 194 3.32 -11.47 8.75
CA SER A 194 3.90 -10.73 9.87
C SER A 194 2.95 -9.63 10.35
N LEU A 195 2.99 -9.33 11.65
CA LEU A 195 2.04 -8.44 12.30
C LEU A 195 2.77 -7.29 13.02
N ILE A 196 2.26 -6.08 12.86
CA ILE A 196 2.65 -4.93 13.67
C ILE A 196 1.49 -4.58 14.61
N GLY A 197 1.76 -4.49 15.91
CA GLY A 197 0.77 -4.12 16.91
C GLY A 197 0.23 -2.70 16.72
N PRO A 198 -0.94 -2.37 17.27
CA PRO A 198 -1.51 -1.04 17.16
C PRO A 198 -0.61 0.02 17.81
N THR A 199 -0.81 1.29 17.43
CA THR A 199 -0.13 2.47 17.99
C THR A 199 1.40 2.40 17.91
N THR A 200 1.92 1.70 16.89
CA THR A 200 3.34 1.42 16.78
C THR A 200 4.01 2.31 15.74
N SER A 201 5.19 2.85 16.09
CA SER A 201 6.12 3.40 15.10
C SER A 201 7.13 2.32 14.74
N PHE A 202 7.18 1.94 13.46
CA PHE A 202 8.04 0.86 12.97
C PHE A 202 8.98 1.33 11.87
N SER A 203 10.21 0.80 11.88
CA SER A 203 11.23 1.00 10.86
C SER A 203 12.10 -0.23 10.75
N GLY A 204 12.51 -0.58 9.53
CA GLY A 204 13.37 -1.73 9.25
C GLY A 204 12.58 -2.91 8.69
N TYR A 205 13.09 -4.11 8.97
CA TYR A 205 12.60 -5.37 8.43
C TYR A 205 12.00 -6.24 9.53
N LEU A 206 10.78 -6.74 9.31
CA LEU A 206 10.12 -7.75 10.12
C LEU A 206 10.00 -9.03 9.29
N GLY A 207 10.68 -10.10 9.74
CA GLY A 207 10.75 -11.38 9.02
C GLY A 207 9.42 -12.14 9.00
N PRO A 208 9.29 -13.20 8.18
CA PRO A 208 8.04 -13.92 7.96
C PRO A 208 7.43 -14.47 9.26
N GLY A 209 6.11 -14.30 9.43
CA GLY A 209 5.35 -14.78 10.57
C GLY A 209 5.72 -14.15 11.93
N GLN A 210 6.52 -13.08 11.94
CA GLN A 210 6.92 -12.40 13.17
C GLN A 210 5.89 -11.37 13.60
N VAL A 211 5.84 -11.11 14.91
CA VAL A 211 5.00 -10.07 15.50
C VAL A 211 5.87 -9.03 16.17
N TYR A 212 5.67 -7.76 15.82
CA TYR A 212 6.30 -6.62 16.48
C TYR A 212 5.26 -5.80 17.23
N VAL A 213 5.36 -5.76 18.55
CA VAL A 213 4.53 -4.93 19.43
C VAL A 213 5.41 -3.95 20.19
N GLY A 214 4.97 -2.70 20.31
CA GLY A 214 5.63 -1.71 21.15
C GLY A 214 5.72 -2.17 22.61
N LYS A 215 6.81 -1.82 23.30
CA LYS A 215 6.93 -2.08 24.74
C LYS A 215 6.19 -1.02 25.54
N ASP A 216 5.37 -1.45 26.49
CA ASP A 216 4.78 -0.58 27.50
C ASP A 216 5.87 0.13 28.32
N ARG A 217 5.82 1.46 28.37
CA ARG A 217 6.73 2.29 29.17
C ARG A 217 5.93 3.12 30.17
N HIS A 218 5.46 2.48 31.24
CA HIS A 218 4.87 3.20 32.36
C HIS A 218 5.93 3.60 33.38
N ARG A 219 5.82 4.80 33.94
CA ARG A 219 6.61 5.26 35.09
C ARG A 219 5.67 5.87 36.11
N LYS A 220 5.84 5.52 37.39
CA LYS A 220 5.07 6.12 38.48
C LYS A 220 5.60 7.54 38.72
N MET A 221 4.74 8.54 38.58
CA MET A 221 5.07 9.90 39.01
C MET A 221 4.77 10.05 40.50
N PRO A 222 5.59 10.78 41.26
CA PRO A 222 5.20 11.19 42.60
C PRO A 222 3.95 12.06 42.51
N LEU A 223 2.92 11.71 43.30
CA LEU A 223 1.75 12.56 43.49
C LEU A 223 2.16 13.70 44.42
N LYS A 224 1.70 14.92 44.13
CA LYS A 224 1.78 16.02 45.11
C LYS A 224 0.63 15.84 46.09
N ASP A 225 0.94 15.93 47.37
CA ASP A 225 -0.05 16.02 48.45
C ASP A 225 -0.96 17.24 48.27
#